data_AF-A0A429YF61-F1
#
_entry.id   AF-A0A429YF61-F1
#
_cell.length_a   1.000
_cell.length_b   1.000
_cell.length_c   1.000
_cell.angle_alpha   90.00
_cell.angle_beta   90.00
_cell.angle_gamma   90.00
#
_symmetry.space_group_name_H-M   'P 1'
#
loop_
_entity.id
_entity.type
_entity.pdbx_description
1 polymer ?
#
loop_
_entity_poly.entity_id
_entity_poly.type
_entity_poly.pdbx_seq_one_letter_code
_entity_poly.pdbx_strand_id
1 'polypeptide(L)' 'MALYRDETRVKKANPHSAFETVHKPGVKVPYSGIYRCVNCGDENCCNKGDPFPPQNHHQHQSQSPIGWQLLVMAVQK' A
#
# COMPACT_ATOMS: atom_id res chain seq x y z
N MET A 1 3.52 9.38 -3.73
CA MET A 1 4.53 9.52 -2.67
C MET A 1 3.82 10.00 -1.42
N ALA A 2 3.88 9.23 -0.32
CA ALA A 2 3.23 9.59 0.94
C ALA A 2 3.92 10.81 1.60
N LEU A 3 3.11 11.78 2.01
CA LEU A 3 3.56 12.99 2.70
C LEU A 3 3.17 12.92 4.18
N TYR A 4 4.04 13.39 5.07
CA TYR A 4 3.77 13.51 6.50
C TYR A 4 4.24 14.89 7.01
N ARG A 5 3.56 15.41 8.04
CA ARG A 5 3.90 16.68 8.68
C ARG A 5 4.30 16.51 10.15
N ASP A 6 3.64 15.61 10.86
CA ASP A 6 3.84 15.41 12.30
C ASP A 6 4.85 14.27 12.54
N GLU A 7 6.12 14.64 12.60
CA GLU A 7 7.23 13.72 12.86
C GLU A 7 7.20 13.09 14.26
N THR A 8 6.45 13.67 15.21
CA THR A 8 6.34 13.12 16.57
C THR A 8 5.35 11.95 16.65
N ARG A 9 4.41 11.89 15.68
CA ARG A 9 3.35 10.88 15.62
C ARG A 9 3.57 9.83 14.52
N VAL A 10 4.63 9.96 13.73
CA VAL A 10 5.04 8.99 12.72
C VAL A 10 6.42 8.45 13.09
N LYS A 11 6.60 7.14 13.02
CA LYS A 11 7.89 6.50 13.29
C LYS A 11 8.36 5.77 12.04
N LYS A 12 9.68 5.83 11.80
CA LYS A 12 10.31 4.92 10.83
C LYS A 12 10.10 3.49 11.31
N ALA A 13 9.66 2.62 10.41
CA ALA A 13 9.50 1.21 10.72
C ALA A 13 10.86 0.51 10.87
N ASN A 14 10.92 -0.48 11.76
CA ASN A 14 11.98 -1.48 11.74
C ASN A 14 11.82 -2.39 10.50
N PRO A 15 12.87 -3.10 10.06
CA PRO A 15 12.76 -4.09 9.00
C PRO A 15 11.63 -5.09 9.30
N HIS A 16 10.72 -5.26 8.35
CA HIS A 16 9.54 -6.10 8.50
C HIS A 16 9.04 -6.56 7.13
N SER A 17 8.77 -7.86 6.95
CA SER A 17 8.43 -8.47 5.66
C SER A 17 7.15 -7.92 5.01
N ALA A 18 6.25 -7.31 5.80
CA ALA A 18 5.07 -6.64 5.28
C ALA A 18 5.39 -5.50 4.28
N PHE A 19 6.54 -4.84 4.42
CA PHE A 19 6.99 -3.79 3.50
C PHE A 19 7.65 -4.35 2.23
N GLU A 20 8.01 -5.64 2.22
CA GLU A 20 8.69 -6.31 1.11
C GLU A 20 7.70 -7.11 0.25
N THR A 21 6.55 -7.48 0.81
CA THR A 21 5.55 -8.32 0.15
C THR A 21 4.75 -7.53 -0.90
N VAL A 22 4.60 -8.11 -2.09
CA VAL A 22 3.75 -7.58 -3.17
C VAL A 22 2.45 -8.38 -3.25
N HIS A 23 1.32 -7.69 -3.16
CA HIS A 23 0.00 -8.28 -3.19
C HIS A 23 -0.71 -8.06 -4.52
N LYS A 24 -1.51 -9.04 -4.94
CA LYS A 24 -2.37 -8.94 -6.11
C LYS A 24 -3.68 -8.20 -5.76
N PRO A 25 -4.35 -7.57 -6.74
CA PRO A 25 -5.70 -7.03 -6.57
C PRO A 25 -6.68 -8.07 -6.00
N GLY A 26 -7.67 -7.61 -5.25
CA GLY A 26 -8.73 -8.47 -4.69
C GLY A 26 -8.31 -9.33 -3.48
N VAL A 27 -7.01 -9.50 -3.21
CA VAL A 27 -6.53 -10.16 -2.00
C VAL A 27 -6.90 -9.32 -0.77
N LYS A 28 -7.23 -9.97 0.35
CA LYS A 28 -7.49 -9.26 1.60
C LYS A 28 -6.23 -8.56 2.11
N VAL A 29 -6.37 -7.29 2.44
CA VAL A 29 -5.31 -6.44 2.95
C VAL A 29 -4.89 -6.92 4.35
N PRO A 30 -3.60 -7.25 4.58
CA PRO A 30 -3.15 -7.76 5.88
C PRO A 30 -2.98 -6.67 6.94
N TYR A 31 -2.63 -5.45 6.54
CA TYR A 31 -2.39 -4.30 7.43
C TYR A 31 -3.05 -3.05 6.87
N SER A 32 -3.75 -2.26 7.70
CA SER A 32 -4.25 -0.96 7.26
C SER A 32 -3.08 -0.03 6.97
N GLY A 33 -3.16 0.77 5.91
CA GLY A 33 -2.04 1.62 5.54
C GLY A 33 -2.13 2.21 4.14
N ILE A 34 -1.05 2.87 3.74
CA ILE A 34 -0.84 3.37 2.36
C ILE A 34 -0.01 2.32 1.63
N TYR A 35 -0.55 1.83 0.52
CA TYR A 35 0.14 0.90 -0.39
C TYR A 35 0.50 1.62 -1.68
N ARG A 36 1.64 1.27 -2.27
CA ARG A 36 2.13 1.78 -3.54
C ARG A 36 2.12 0.69 -4.59
N CYS A 37 1.70 1.01 -5.80
CA CYS A 37 1.81 0.14 -6.95
C CYS A 37 3.30 0.01 -7.34
N VAL A 38 3.80 -1.22 -7.45
CA VAL A 38 5.21 -1.46 -7.79
C VAL A 38 5.56 -1.04 -9.22
N ASN A 39 4.56 -0.93 -10.12
CA ASN A 39 4.78 -0.66 -11.54
C ASN A 39 4.52 0.80 -11.94
N CYS A 40 3.38 1.39 -11.56
CA CYS A 40 3.09 2.80 -11.88
C CYS A 40 3.48 3.78 -10.77
N GLY A 41 3.62 3.30 -9.53
CA GLY A 41 3.95 4.13 -8.38
C GLY A 41 2.79 4.88 -7.74
N ASP A 42 1.56 4.72 -8.23
CA ASP A 42 0.36 5.26 -7.60
C ASP A 42 0.13 4.65 -6.22
N GLU A 43 -0.50 5.40 -5.35
CA GLU A 43 -0.73 5.02 -3.97
C GLU A 43 -2.21 4.98 -3.64
N ASN A 44 -2.59 4.08 -2.73
CA ASN A 44 -3.94 4.02 -2.21
C ASN A 44 -3.97 3.66 -0.72
N CYS A 45 -4.92 4.26 0.00
CA CYS A 45 -5.23 3.88 1.37
C CYS A 45 -6.05 2.59 1.37
N CYS A 46 -5.57 1.57 2.08
CA CYS A 46 -6.20 0.27 2.17
C CYS A 46 -6.46 -0.06 3.65
N ASN A 47 -7.64 -0.61 3.95
CA ASN A 47 -7.99 -1.05 5.30
C ASN A 47 -7.78 -2.55 5.44
N LYS A 48 -7.23 -2.99 6.57
CA LYS A 48 -7.08 -4.40 6.91
C LYS A 48 -8.43 -5.13 6.79
N GLY A 49 -8.43 -6.26 6.10
CA GLY A 49 -9.60 -7.12 5.89
C GLY A 49 -10.38 -6.82 4.61
N ASP A 50 -10.33 -5.58 4.11
CA ASP A 50 -10.91 -5.22 2.81
C ASP A 50 -10.06 -5.81 1.67
N PRO A 51 -10.64 -6.09 0.49
CA PRO A 51 -9.87 -6.47 -0.68
C PRO A 51 -9.04 -5.29 -1.21
N PHE A 52 -7.83 -5.56 -1.71
CA PHE A 52 -7.07 -4.56 -2.47
C PHE A 52 -7.89 -4.06 -3.66
N PRO A 53 -7.78 -2.75 -4.01
CA PRO A 53 -8.57 -2.16 -5.07
C PRO A 53 -8.37 -2.92 -6.40
N PRO A 54 -9.46 -3.09 -7.18
CA PRO A 54 -9.42 -3.85 -8.42
C PRO A 54 -8.62 -3.12 -9.52
N GLN A 55 -8.32 -3.86 -10.58
CA GLN A 55 -7.65 -3.36 -11.76
C GLN A 55 -8.54 -2.40 -12.55
N ASN A 56 -8.57 -1.13 -12.16
CA ASN A 56 -9.24 -0.10 -12.93
C ASN A 56 -8.27 0.45 -13.98
N HIS A 57 -8.30 -0.10 -15.20
CA HIS A 57 -7.40 0.26 -16.30
C HIS A 57 -7.41 1.75 -16.67
N HIS A 58 -8.43 2.52 -16.28
CA HIS A 58 -8.45 3.98 -16.43
C HIS A 58 -7.41 4.71 -15.55
N GLN A 59 -6.95 4.10 -14.46
CA GLN A 59 -5.97 4.69 -13.54
C GLN A 59 -4.55 4.16 -13.72
N HIS A 60 -4.30 3.27 -14.69
CA HIS A 60 -2.97 2.72 -14.93
C HIS A 60 -2.58 2.82 -16.41
N GLN A 61 -1.68 3.74 -16.74
CA GLN A 61 -1.17 3.92 -18.11
C GLN A 61 -0.28 2.76 -18.61
N SER A 62 0.15 1.89 -17.69
CA SER A 62 1.01 0.74 -17.98
C SER A 62 0.18 -0.53 -18.16
N GLN A 63 0.54 -1.36 -19.14
CA GLN A 63 -0.03 -2.72 -19.30
C GLN A 63 0.53 -3.72 -18.27
N SER A 64 1.46 -3.30 -17.40
CA SER A 64 2.04 -4.15 -16.38
C SER A 64 1.00 -4.57 -15.33
N PRO A 65 1.07 -5.80 -14.78
CA PRO A 65 0.16 -6.27 -13.74
C PRO A 65 0.18 -5.36 -12.51
N ILE A 66 -0.97 -5.12 -11.88
CA ILE A 66 -0.99 -4.33 -10.63
C ILE A 66 -0.42 -5.17 -9.49
N GLY A 67 0.48 -4.57 -8.70
CA GLY A 67 1.04 -5.17 -7.50
C GLY A 67 1.15 -4.12 -6.41
N TRP A 68 0.55 -4.40 -5.25
CA TRP A 68 0.49 -3.48 -4.11
C TRP A 68 1.54 -3.83 -3.07
N GLN A 69 2.42 -2.89 -2.74
CA GLN A 69 3.44 -3.02 -1.70
C GLN A 69 3.20 -1.98 -0.61
N LEU A 70 3.32 -2.38 0.66
CA LEU A 70 3.06 -1.49 1.79
C LEU A 70 4.13 -0.41 1.88
N LEU A 71 3.71 0.86 1.98
CA LEU A 71 4.59 2.02 2.16
C LEU A 71 4.50 2.59 3.59
N VAL A 72 3.28 2.72 4.12
CA VAL A 72 3.03 3.24 5.48
C VAL A 72 2.03 2.33 6.17
N MET A 73 2.38 1.83 7.36
CA MET A 73 1.51 0.97 8.16
C MET A 73 0.81 1.76 9.26
N ALA A 74 -0.51 1.59 9.39
CA ALA A 74 -1.25 2.03 10.58
C ALA A 74 -1.08 0.99 11.69
N VAL A 75 -0.50 1.42 12.81
CA VAL A 75 -0.30 0.58 14.00
C VAL A 75 -1.46 0.81 14.96
N GLN A 76 -2.21 -0.25 15.28
CA GLN A 76 -3.27 -0.19 16.27
C GLN A 76 -2.68 -0.28 17.68
N LYS A 77 -3.30 0.41 18.64
CA LYS A 77 -2.99 0.28 20.07
C LYS A 77 -3.85 -0.80 20.71
#